data_AF-A0A8T7MDQ7-F1
#
_entry.id   AF-A0A8T7MDQ7-F1
#
_cell.length_a   1.000
_cell.length_b   1.000
_cell.length_c   1.000
_cell.angle_alpha   90.00
_cell.angle_beta   90.00
_cell.angle_gamma   90.00
#
_symmetry.space_group_name_H-M   'P 1'
#
loop_
_entity.id
_entity.type
_entity.pdbx_description
1 polymer ?
#
loop_
_entity_poly.entity_id
_entity_poly.type
_entity_poly.pdbx_seq_one_letter_code
_entity_poly.pdbx_strand_id
1 'polypeptide(L)'
;MATGRSTALYGQLQVFSLNTILSALNLQKVTGRLTLAQFDQIAEVIIKNGEVVDAWSQTERGLNALLPLFGWEDGVFSFNVQPAETQTINISLPVLQVRSAVYLEEQKSNKKHTPIFTREIPSANHIIQVNQDSDNEEVVIRPEQWSILRHLVTGPKTVQEMADLTETSLEAFVQVASDLVRNNMLRVGAPGSR
;
A
#
# COMPACT_ATOMS: atom_id res chain seq x y z
N MET A 1 -3.17 -19.89 28.08
CA MET A 1 -2.67 -20.89 27.10
C MET A 1 -2.05 -20.13 25.95
N ALA A 2 -0.74 -20.27 25.73
CA ALA A 2 -0.04 -19.59 24.65
C ALA A 2 -0.27 -20.35 23.34
N THR A 3 -1.11 -19.82 22.46
CA THR A 3 -1.23 -20.28 21.07
C THR A 3 0.03 -19.86 20.33
N GLY A 4 0.99 -20.78 20.21
CA GLY A 4 2.20 -20.57 19.42
C GLY A 4 1.82 -20.31 17.96
N ARG A 5 2.00 -19.06 17.51
CA ARG A 5 1.98 -18.72 16.08
C ARG A 5 3.25 -19.28 15.47
N SER A 6 3.18 -20.43 14.79
CA SER A 6 4.30 -20.90 13.98
C SER A 6 4.18 -20.27 12.59
N THR A 7 5.06 -19.34 12.28
CA THR A 7 5.20 -18.82 10.92
C THR A 7 5.70 -19.94 10.02
N ALA A 8 4.89 -20.32 9.03
CA ALA A 8 5.17 -21.43 8.14
C ALA A 8 5.90 -20.97 6.86
N LEU A 9 5.67 -19.73 6.42
CA LEU A 9 6.36 -19.14 5.27
C LEU A 9 6.57 -17.64 5.51
N TYR A 10 7.71 -17.10 5.09
CA TYR A 10 7.98 -15.66 5.09
C TYR A 10 8.88 -15.30 3.91
N GLY A 11 8.81 -14.06 3.43
CA GLY A 11 9.64 -13.61 2.33
C GLY A 11 9.30 -12.20 1.84
N GLN A 12 9.79 -11.88 0.64
CA GLN A 12 9.62 -10.59 -0.01
C GLN A 12 8.79 -10.73 -1.28
N LEU A 13 7.90 -9.76 -1.54
CA LEU A 13 7.03 -9.74 -2.72
C LEU A 13 7.79 -9.50 -4.03
N GLN A 14 8.96 -8.86 -3.95
CA GLN A 14 9.89 -8.68 -5.06
C GLN A 14 10.40 -10.01 -5.62
N VAL A 15 10.53 -11.03 -4.75
CA VAL A 15 11.04 -12.36 -5.11
C VAL A 15 9.89 -13.32 -5.42
N PHE A 16 8.82 -13.25 -4.62
CA PHE A 16 7.64 -14.09 -4.78
C PHE A 16 6.39 -13.22 -4.90
N SER A 17 5.88 -13.08 -6.13
CA SER A 17 4.62 -12.37 -6.36
C SER A 17 3.46 -13.02 -5.59
N LEU A 18 2.43 -12.22 -5.27
CA LEU A 18 1.23 -12.73 -4.59
C LEU A 18 0.60 -13.91 -5.33
N ASN A 19 0.57 -13.88 -6.67
CA ASN A 19 0.12 -15.01 -7.49
C ASN A 19 0.88 -16.30 -7.19
N THR A 20 2.21 -16.22 -7.13
CA THR A 20 3.09 -17.36 -6.85
C THR A 20 2.83 -17.92 -5.46
N ILE A 21 2.71 -17.04 -4.47
CA ILE A 21 2.42 -17.41 -3.07
C ILE A 21 1.07 -18.14 -3.01
N LEU A 22 0.00 -17.54 -3.55
CA LEU A 22 -1.34 -18.13 -3.51
C LEU A 22 -1.39 -19.48 -4.24
N SER A 23 -0.72 -19.62 -5.38
CA SER A 23 -0.62 -20.90 -6.10
C SER A 23 0.10 -21.97 -5.28
N ALA A 24 1.19 -21.63 -4.57
CA ALA A 24 1.89 -22.56 -3.70
C ALA A 24 1.01 -23.00 -2.52
N LEU A 25 0.31 -22.06 -1.88
CA LEU A 25 -0.62 -22.37 -0.78
C LEU A 25 -1.83 -23.19 -1.26
N ASN A 26 -2.30 -22.96 -2.49
CA ASN A 26 -3.36 -23.75 -3.11
C ASN A 26 -2.93 -25.20 -3.39
N LEU A 27 -1.71 -25.38 -3.91
CA LEU A 27 -1.15 -26.69 -4.19
C LEU A 27 -1.04 -27.54 -2.93
N GLN A 28 -0.59 -26.94 -1.83
CA GLN A 28 -0.45 -27.60 -0.52
C GLN A 28 -1.78 -27.72 0.25
N LYS A 29 -2.87 -27.15 -0.26
CA LYS A 29 -4.20 -27.11 0.38
C LYS A 29 -4.16 -26.63 1.84
N VAL A 30 -3.27 -25.68 2.15
CA VAL A 30 -3.10 -25.17 3.51
C VAL A 30 -4.22 -24.22 3.91
N THR A 31 -4.47 -24.13 5.21
CA THR A 31 -5.41 -23.19 5.82
C THR A 31 -4.65 -22.28 6.77
N GLY A 32 -4.89 -20.98 6.70
CA GLY A 32 -4.16 -20.00 7.50
C GLY A 32 -4.41 -18.56 7.10
N ARG A 33 -3.54 -17.69 7.62
CA ARG A 33 -3.55 -16.26 7.36
C ARG A 33 -2.25 -15.86 6.68
N LEU A 34 -2.37 -15.23 5.52
CA LEU A 34 -1.29 -14.55 4.83
C LEU A 34 -1.36 -13.06 5.18
N THR A 35 -0.33 -12.53 5.81
CA THR A 35 -0.17 -11.11 6.09
C THR A 35 0.83 -10.52 5.10
N LEU A 36 0.44 -9.43 4.46
CA LEU A 36 1.23 -8.66 3.49
C LEU A 36 1.50 -7.29 4.09
N ALA A 37 2.71 -6.79 3.97
CA ALA A 37 3.05 -5.43 4.39
C ALA A 37 3.90 -4.75 3.33
N GLN A 38 3.46 -3.57 2.88
CA GLN A 38 4.19 -2.70 1.98
C GLN A 38 4.14 -1.28 2.55
N PHE A 39 5.29 -0.74 2.93
CA PHE A 39 5.42 0.53 3.64
C PHE A 39 4.56 0.57 4.93
N ASP A 40 3.56 1.46 5.01
CA ASP A 40 2.61 1.57 6.14
C ASP A 40 1.31 0.77 5.91
N GLN A 41 1.17 0.12 4.76
CA GLN A 41 -0.02 -0.64 4.40
C GLN A 41 0.15 -2.09 4.84
N ILE A 42 -0.81 -2.56 5.64
CA ILE A 42 -0.91 -3.96 6.05
C ILE A 42 -2.21 -4.52 5.51
N ALA A 43 -2.11 -5.68 4.87
CA ALA A 43 -3.25 -6.44 4.41
C ALA A 43 -3.20 -7.86 4.96
N GLU A 44 -4.36 -8.44 5.21
CA GLU A 44 -4.53 -9.80 5.66
C GLU A 44 -5.41 -10.57 4.66
N VAL A 45 -4.98 -11.77 4.29
CA VAL A 45 -5.71 -12.66 3.38
C VAL A 45 -5.93 -13.98 4.10
N ILE A 46 -7.17 -14.42 4.21
CA ILE A 46 -7.53 -15.70 4.82
C ILE A 46 -7.62 -16.76 3.75
N ILE A 47 -6.96 -17.87 4.02
CA ILE A 47 -6.86 -19.01 3.12
C ILE A 47 -7.46 -20.21 3.82
N LYS A 48 -8.34 -20.93 3.13
CA LYS A 48 -8.98 -22.16 3.60
C LYS A 48 -8.88 -23.23 2.54
N ASN A 49 -8.23 -24.35 2.87
CA ASN A 49 -7.94 -25.45 1.94
C ASN A 49 -7.32 -24.98 0.63
N GLY A 50 -6.41 -24.00 0.72
CA GLY A 50 -5.74 -23.42 -0.43
C GLY A 50 -6.53 -22.36 -1.20
N GLU A 51 -7.80 -22.13 -0.88
CA GLU A 51 -8.62 -21.10 -1.53
C GLU A 51 -8.64 -19.81 -0.70
N VAL A 52 -8.70 -18.66 -1.36
CA VAL A 52 -8.84 -17.37 -0.68
C VAL A 52 -10.31 -17.16 -0.31
N VAL A 53 -10.59 -17.02 0.98
CA VAL A 53 -11.97 -16.91 1.51
C VAL A 53 -12.30 -15.53 2.05
N ASP A 54 -11.31 -14.75 2.47
CA ASP A 54 -11.53 -13.38 2.96
C ASP A 54 -10.25 -12.56 2.79
N ALA A 55 -10.37 -11.24 2.79
CA ALA A 55 -9.24 -10.33 2.80
C ALA A 55 -9.61 -9.01 3.47
N TRP A 56 -8.63 -8.32 4.05
CA TRP A 56 -8.78 -6.98 4.61
C TRP A 56 -7.56 -6.15 4.30
N SER A 57 -7.78 -4.87 4.01
CA SER A 57 -6.73 -3.85 3.87
C SER A 57 -7.29 -2.54 4.37
N GLN A 58 -6.67 -1.94 5.40
CA GLN A 58 -7.06 -0.69 6.05
C GLN A 58 -8.58 -0.50 6.25
N THR A 59 -9.30 -0.04 5.22
CA THR A 59 -10.74 0.28 5.22
C THR A 59 -11.61 -0.66 4.37
N GLU A 60 -11.01 -1.55 3.58
CA GLU A 60 -11.71 -2.45 2.67
C GLU A 60 -11.73 -3.90 3.15
N ARG A 61 -12.70 -4.68 2.63
CA ARG A 61 -12.83 -6.11 2.89
C ARG A 61 -13.20 -6.90 1.63
N GLY A 62 -12.86 -8.18 1.62
CA GLY A 62 -13.23 -9.12 0.58
C GLY A 62 -12.50 -8.84 -0.72
N LEU A 63 -13.19 -9.00 -1.85
CA LEU A 63 -12.55 -8.90 -3.16
C LEU A 63 -11.97 -7.51 -3.44
N ASN A 64 -12.62 -6.45 -2.95
CA ASN A 64 -12.14 -5.06 -3.11
C ASN A 64 -10.79 -4.86 -2.40
N ALA A 65 -10.64 -5.38 -1.17
CA ALA A 65 -9.36 -5.35 -0.47
C ALA A 65 -8.27 -6.21 -1.12
N LEU A 66 -8.65 -7.28 -1.82
CA LEU A 66 -7.73 -8.28 -2.34
C LEU A 66 -7.15 -7.91 -3.72
N LEU A 67 -7.98 -7.41 -4.63
CA LEU A 67 -7.57 -7.13 -6.02
C LEU A 67 -6.38 -6.15 -6.12
N PRO A 68 -6.34 -5.03 -5.37
CA PRO A 68 -5.21 -4.10 -5.39
C PRO A 68 -3.88 -4.74 -4.98
N LEU A 69 -3.91 -5.74 -4.10
CA LEU A 69 -2.70 -6.40 -3.57
C LEU A 69 -1.93 -7.17 -4.65
N PHE A 70 -2.59 -7.56 -5.75
CA PHE A 70 -1.90 -8.18 -6.89
C PHE A 70 -0.97 -7.22 -7.64
N GLY A 71 -1.15 -5.90 -7.46
CA GLY A 71 -0.26 -4.87 -8.00
C GLY A 71 0.94 -4.56 -7.11
N TRP A 72 1.05 -5.17 -5.93
CA TRP A 72 2.20 -4.96 -5.05
C TRP A 72 3.41 -5.74 -5.57
N GLU A 73 4.38 -5.00 -6.11
CA GLU A 73 5.66 -5.54 -6.60
C GLU A 73 6.76 -5.58 -5.52
N ASP A 74 6.50 -4.93 -4.38
CA ASP A 74 7.42 -4.86 -3.24
C ASP A 74 6.67 -5.02 -1.92
N GLY A 75 7.39 -5.34 -0.85
CA GLY A 75 6.88 -5.58 0.49
C GLY A 75 7.35 -6.91 1.05
N VAL A 76 6.89 -7.21 2.25
CA VAL A 76 7.13 -8.49 2.93
C VAL A 76 5.82 -9.24 3.09
N PHE A 77 5.92 -10.56 3.16
CA PHE A 77 4.79 -11.41 3.47
C PHE A 77 5.15 -12.41 4.56
N SER A 78 4.15 -12.83 5.31
CA SER A 78 4.25 -13.95 6.26
C SER A 78 2.96 -14.76 6.24
N PHE A 79 3.09 -16.08 6.27
CA PHE A 79 1.96 -16.99 6.37
C PHE A 79 2.02 -17.76 7.69
N ASN A 80 0.91 -17.74 8.42
CA ASN A 80 0.75 -18.45 9.67
C ASN A 80 -0.41 -19.43 9.54
N VAL A 81 -0.17 -20.69 9.93
CA VAL A 81 -1.22 -21.71 9.96
C VAL A 81 -2.15 -21.41 11.13
N GLN A 82 -3.44 -21.23 10.82
CA GLN A 82 -4.48 -20.95 11.81
C GLN A 82 -5.87 -21.24 11.23
N PRO A 83 -6.91 -21.41 12.07
CA PRO A 83 -8.26 -21.58 11.58
C PRO A 83 -8.74 -20.40 10.72
N ALA A 84 -9.55 -20.72 9.70
CA ALA A 84 -10.22 -19.76 8.83
C ALA A 84 -11.71 -19.72 9.19
N GLU A 85 -12.14 -18.66 9.88
CA GLU A 85 -13.49 -18.53 10.42
C GLU A 85 -14.42 -17.67 9.55
N THR A 86 -13.85 -16.77 8.74
CA THR A 86 -14.62 -15.82 7.92
C THR A 86 -14.54 -16.15 6.44
N GLN A 87 -15.63 -15.86 5.73
CA GLN A 87 -15.73 -16.05 4.28
C GLN A 87 -16.57 -14.93 3.66
N THR A 88 -15.93 -14.10 2.84
CA THR A 88 -16.58 -13.04 2.02
C THR A 88 -16.31 -13.22 0.53
N ILE A 89 -15.32 -14.05 0.18
CA ILE A 89 -14.92 -14.37 -1.18
C ILE A 89 -15.33 -15.82 -1.46
N ASN A 90 -16.07 -16.02 -2.55
CA ASN A 90 -16.59 -17.33 -2.94
C ASN A 90 -16.34 -17.58 -4.44
N ILE A 91 -15.08 -17.48 -4.84
CA ILE A 91 -14.60 -17.83 -6.17
C ILE A 91 -13.31 -18.64 -6.03
N SER A 92 -13.04 -19.53 -6.99
CA SER A 92 -11.81 -20.32 -6.98
C SER A 92 -10.59 -19.48 -7.31
N LEU A 93 -9.41 -19.91 -6.85
CA LEU A 93 -8.14 -19.24 -7.13
C LEU A 93 -7.92 -18.98 -8.63
N PRO A 94 -8.16 -19.92 -9.57
CA PRO A 94 -8.00 -19.63 -11.00
C PRO A 94 -8.89 -18.49 -11.49
N VAL A 95 -10.15 -18.43 -11.02
CA VAL A 95 -11.08 -17.33 -11.38
C VAL A 95 -10.60 -16.02 -10.77
N LEU A 96 -10.11 -16.04 -9.53
CA LEU A 96 -9.52 -14.88 -8.88
C LEU A 96 -8.30 -14.35 -9.64
N GLN A 97 -7.42 -15.23 -10.11
CA GLN A 97 -6.22 -14.86 -10.89
C GLN A 97 -6.57 -14.23 -12.24
N VAL A 98 -7.60 -14.74 -12.93
CA VAL A 98 -8.11 -14.11 -14.16
C VAL A 98 -8.69 -12.73 -13.84
N ARG A 99 -9.49 -12.61 -12.78
CA ARG A 99 -10.07 -11.33 -12.36
C ARG A 99 -9.01 -10.31 -11.95
N SER A 100 -7.94 -10.73 -11.27
CA SER A 100 -6.85 -9.83 -10.90
C SER A 100 -6.07 -9.35 -12.12
N ALA A 101 -5.83 -10.21 -13.11
CA ALA A 101 -5.23 -9.79 -14.37
C ALA A 101 -6.09 -8.74 -15.10
N VAL A 102 -7.41 -8.97 -15.21
CA VAL A 102 -8.34 -7.98 -15.80
C VAL A 102 -8.32 -6.68 -15.02
N TYR A 103 -8.42 -6.74 -13.69
CA TYR A 103 -8.35 -5.56 -12.83
C TYR A 103 -7.06 -4.76 -13.05
N LEU A 104 -5.89 -5.42 -13.10
CA LEU A 104 -4.62 -4.74 -13.32
C LEU A 104 -4.52 -4.11 -14.71
N GLU A 105 -5.03 -4.77 -15.75
CA GLU A 105 -5.10 -4.19 -17.11
C GLU A 105 -6.02 -2.97 -17.18
N GLU A 106 -7.15 -3.01 -16.47
CA GLU A 106 -8.05 -1.86 -16.31
C GLU A 106 -7.33 -0.71 -15.59
N GLN A 107 -6.56 -1.00 -14.53
CA GLN A 107 -5.79 0.04 -13.83
C GLN A 107 -4.62 0.61 -14.66
N LYS A 108 -4.00 -0.19 -15.53
CA LYS A 108 -2.95 0.29 -16.45
C LYS A 108 -3.54 1.17 -17.56
N SER A 109 -4.64 0.72 -18.16
CA SER A 109 -5.33 1.43 -19.25
C SER A 109 -5.94 2.73 -18.74
N ASN A 110 -6.43 2.70 -17.50
CA ASN A 110 -6.90 3.85 -16.77
C ASN A 110 -5.74 4.41 -15.93
N LYS A 111 -4.72 5.03 -16.57
CA LYS A 111 -3.48 5.63 -16.00
C LYS A 111 -3.69 6.50 -14.73
N LYS A 112 -4.19 5.92 -13.64
CA LYS A 112 -4.61 6.59 -12.41
C LYS A 112 -4.28 5.77 -11.16
N HIS A 113 -3.91 4.48 -11.27
CA HIS A 113 -3.70 3.61 -10.11
C HIS A 113 -2.53 2.64 -10.28
N THR A 114 -1.39 3.11 -10.78
CA THR A 114 -0.10 2.58 -10.29
C THR A 114 -0.03 2.88 -8.79
N PRO A 115 0.64 2.11 -7.90
CA PRO A 115 0.86 2.58 -6.54
C PRO A 115 1.55 3.94 -6.60
N ILE A 116 0.76 4.98 -6.33
CA ILE A 116 1.14 6.40 -6.38
C ILE A 116 2.17 6.71 -5.29
N PHE A 117 2.19 5.87 -4.24
CA PHE A 117 2.97 6.08 -3.04
C PHE A 117 4.41 5.62 -3.20
N THR A 118 5.30 6.48 -2.73
CA THR A 118 6.74 6.26 -2.73
C THR A 118 7.19 5.84 -1.34
N ARG A 119 8.46 5.43 -1.22
CA ARG A 119 9.06 5.22 0.10
C ARG A 119 9.01 6.48 0.97
N GLU A 120 9.12 7.65 0.35
CA GLU A 120 9.08 8.94 1.02
C GLU A 120 7.67 9.32 1.46
N ILE A 121 6.64 8.95 0.69
CA ILE A 121 5.23 9.25 0.96
C ILE A 121 4.41 7.95 0.87
N PRO A 122 4.29 7.19 1.97
CA PRO A 122 3.72 5.84 1.97
C PRO A 122 2.20 5.75 1.74
N SER A 123 1.45 6.79 2.14
CA SER A 123 0.00 6.82 1.98
C SER A 123 -0.56 8.24 2.00
N ALA A 124 -1.82 8.37 1.56
CA ALA A 124 -2.53 9.65 1.50
C ALA A 124 -2.81 10.26 2.89
N ASN A 125 -2.74 9.46 3.95
CA ASN A 125 -3.06 9.84 5.32
C ASN A 125 -1.85 10.33 6.12
N HIS A 126 -0.64 10.24 5.55
CA HIS A 126 0.55 10.80 6.17
C HIS A 126 0.49 12.33 6.23
N ILE A 127 1.11 12.91 7.25
CA ILE A 127 1.14 14.36 7.48
C ILE A 127 2.41 14.93 6.87
N ILE A 128 2.28 15.90 5.96
CA ILE A 128 3.38 16.64 5.37
C ILE A 128 3.51 17.99 6.08
N GLN A 129 4.75 18.41 6.32
CA GLN A 129 5.09 19.71 6.88
C GLN A 129 6.47 20.17 6.38
N VAL A 130 6.70 21.48 6.40
CA VAL A 130 8.02 22.07 6.06
C VAL A 130 9.06 21.58 7.07
N ASN A 131 10.22 21.18 6.57
CA ASN A 131 11.36 20.89 7.42
C ASN A 131 12.07 22.21 7.79
N GLN A 132 11.89 22.65 9.02
CA GLN A 132 12.49 23.89 9.55
C GLN A 132 13.99 23.71 9.87
N ASP A 133 14.43 22.46 10.05
CA ASP A 133 15.81 22.10 10.41
C ASP A 133 16.62 21.71 9.17
N SER A 134 16.32 22.32 8.02
CA SER A 134 17.02 22.05 6.78
C SER A 134 18.33 22.84 6.73
N ASP A 135 19.47 22.16 6.59
CA ASP A 135 20.80 22.78 6.50
C ASP A 135 21.12 23.33 5.09
N ASN A 136 20.13 23.41 4.19
CA ASN A 136 20.33 23.87 2.83
C ASN A 136 20.49 25.41 2.78
N GLU A 137 21.69 25.89 2.44
CA GLU A 137 21.99 27.33 2.34
C GLU A 137 21.25 28.01 1.17
N GLU A 138 21.11 27.32 0.03
CA GLU A 138 20.40 27.80 -1.15
C GLU A 138 19.50 26.69 -1.71
N VAL A 139 18.24 27.02 -1.98
CA VAL A 139 17.25 26.06 -2.49
C VAL A 139 16.58 26.61 -3.74
N VAL A 140 16.78 25.95 -4.86
CA VAL A 140 16.11 26.27 -6.12
C VAL A 140 14.74 25.60 -6.16
N ILE A 141 13.67 26.41 -6.15
CA ILE A 141 12.28 25.94 -6.08
C ILE A 141 11.62 26.08 -7.45
N ARG A 142 11.07 24.98 -7.98
CA ARG A 142 10.26 25.00 -9.21
C ARG A 142 8.83 25.48 -8.94
N PRO A 143 8.09 26.02 -9.94
CA PRO A 143 6.72 26.51 -9.73
C PRO A 143 5.77 25.49 -9.07
N GLU A 144 5.84 24.23 -9.48
CA GLU A 144 5.05 23.14 -8.89
C GLU A 144 5.40 22.87 -7.42
N GLN A 145 6.67 23.00 -7.06
CA GLN A 145 7.15 22.84 -5.69
C GLN A 145 6.74 24.02 -4.80
N TRP A 146 6.78 25.25 -5.35
CA TRP A 146 6.32 26.45 -4.67
C TRP A 146 4.82 26.40 -4.35
N SER A 147 4.01 25.87 -5.28
CA SER A 147 2.57 25.68 -5.08
C SER A 147 2.24 24.78 -3.89
N ILE A 148 3.10 23.80 -3.59
CA ILE A 148 2.96 22.93 -2.41
C ILE A 148 3.34 23.71 -1.15
N LEU A 149 4.49 24.39 -1.15
CA LEU A 149 5.01 25.05 0.05
C LEU A 149 4.09 26.18 0.55
N ARG A 150 3.48 26.96 -0.34
CA ARG A 150 2.57 28.07 0.05
C ARG A 150 1.42 27.61 0.95
N HIS A 151 0.91 26.40 0.73
CA HIS A 151 -0.25 25.87 1.47
C HIS A 151 0.13 25.31 2.85
N LEU A 152 1.38 24.90 3.02
CA LEU A 152 1.92 24.37 4.28
C LEU A 152 2.31 25.46 5.28
N VAL A 153 2.38 26.73 4.85
CA VAL A 153 2.55 27.88 5.76
C VAL A 153 1.40 27.97 6.77
N THR A 154 0.24 27.39 6.44
CA THR A 154 -0.93 27.33 7.33
C THR A 154 -0.90 26.17 8.32
N GLY A 155 0.17 25.36 8.34
CA GLY A 155 0.36 24.22 9.25
C GLY A 155 0.43 22.86 8.54
N PRO A 156 0.72 21.77 9.29
CA PRO A 156 0.79 20.42 8.76
C PRO A 156 -0.55 19.98 8.16
N LYS A 157 -0.50 19.28 7.03
CA LYS A 157 -1.70 18.75 6.33
C LYS A 157 -1.45 17.34 5.84
N THR A 158 -2.51 16.57 5.63
CA THR A 158 -2.35 15.23 5.03
C THR A 158 -1.94 15.36 3.56
N VAL A 159 -1.33 14.30 3.02
CA VAL A 159 -1.02 14.22 1.58
C VAL A 159 -2.29 14.41 0.75
N GLN A 160 -3.42 13.82 1.18
CA GLN A 160 -4.72 13.98 0.51
C GLN A 160 -5.19 15.44 0.53
N GLU A 161 -5.21 16.08 1.70
CA GLU A 161 -5.62 17.48 1.86
C GLU A 161 -4.76 18.40 0.98
N MET A 162 -3.46 18.12 0.87
CA MET A 162 -2.54 18.91 0.07
C MET A 162 -2.79 18.75 -1.43
N ALA A 163 -3.02 17.54 -1.92
CA ALA A 163 -3.34 17.30 -3.33
C ALA A 163 -4.62 18.04 -3.74
N ASP A 164 -5.63 18.02 -2.86
CA ASP A 164 -6.90 18.74 -3.08
C ASP A 164 -6.69 20.26 -3.11
N LEU A 165 -5.85 20.82 -2.22
CA LEU A 165 -5.54 22.26 -2.17
C LEU A 165 -4.67 22.76 -3.32
N THR A 166 -3.83 21.91 -3.89
CA THR A 166 -3.03 22.26 -5.07
C THR A 166 -3.79 22.10 -6.37
N GLU A 167 -5.04 21.62 -6.33
CA GLU A 167 -5.86 21.31 -7.50
C GLU A 167 -5.15 20.34 -8.47
N THR A 168 -4.28 19.47 -7.93
CA THR A 168 -3.52 18.47 -8.70
C THR A 168 -4.02 17.07 -8.37
N SER A 169 -3.86 16.13 -9.30
CA SER A 169 -4.10 14.72 -8.96
C SER A 169 -3.18 14.27 -7.82
N LEU A 170 -3.64 13.34 -6.97
CA LEU A 170 -2.83 12.74 -5.92
C LEU A 170 -1.51 12.18 -6.46
N GLU A 171 -1.54 11.62 -7.68
CA GLU A 171 -0.38 11.11 -8.39
C GLU A 171 0.68 12.18 -8.68
N ALA A 172 0.26 13.26 -9.36
CA ALA A 172 1.16 14.36 -9.68
C ALA A 172 1.70 15.01 -8.40
N PHE A 173 0.86 15.12 -7.37
CA PHE A 173 1.26 15.65 -6.08
C PHE A 173 2.35 14.80 -5.42
N VAL A 174 2.13 13.49 -5.26
CA VAL A 174 3.07 12.60 -4.57
C VAL A 174 4.43 12.58 -5.29
N GLN A 175 4.45 12.65 -6.62
CA GLN A 175 5.69 12.70 -7.38
C GLN A 175 6.52 13.96 -7.03
N VAL A 176 5.88 15.14 -7.05
CA VAL A 176 6.56 16.42 -6.75
C VAL A 176 6.92 16.52 -5.26
N ALA A 177 6.02 16.09 -4.38
CA ALA A 177 6.26 16.12 -2.94
C ALA A 177 7.38 15.16 -2.52
N SER A 178 7.52 14.01 -3.17
CA SER A 178 8.63 13.07 -2.90
C SER A 178 10.00 13.68 -3.21
N ASP A 179 10.11 14.49 -4.28
CA ASP A 179 11.33 15.25 -4.56
C ASP A 179 11.66 16.22 -3.42
N LEU A 180 10.65 16.89 -2.87
CA LEU A 180 10.86 17.84 -1.77
C LEU A 180 11.26 17.15 -0.46
N VAL A 181 10.76 15.94 -0.21
CA VAL A 181 11.20 15.12 0.93
C VAL A 181 12.64 14.67 0.75
N ARG A 182 13.01 14.19 -0.46
CA ARG A 182 14.40 13.80 -0.77
C ARG A 182 15.40 14.95 -0.63
N ASN A 183 14.98 16.17 -0.99
CA ASN A 183 15.79 17.38 -0.83
C ASN A 183 15.69 18.00 0.57
N ASN A 184 15.15 17.26 1.55
CA ASN A 184 15.06 17.66 2.95
C ASN A 184 14.30 18.98 3.19
N MET A 185 13.37 19.33 2.29
CA MET A 185 12.53 20.53 2.39
C MET A 185 11.19 20.23 3.08
N LEU A 186 10.70 19.01 2.93
CA LEU A 186 9.49 18.51 3.57
C LEU A 186 9.85 17.32 4.47
N ARG A 187 9.11 17.17 5.56
CA ARG A 187 9.14 15.97 6.41
C ARG A 187 7.76 15.35 6.46
N VAL A 188 7.73 14.02 6.51
CA VAL A 188 6.51 13.20 6.46
C VAL A 188 6.35 12.50 7.80
N GLY A 189 5.22 12.74 8.48
CA GLY A 189 4.85 12.15 9.76
C GLY A 189 3.76 11.09 9.60
N ALA A 190 3.71 10.16 10.55
CA ALA A 190 2.76 9.04 10.54
C ALA A 190 1.30 9.51 10.56
N PRO A 191 0.35 8.70 10.07
CA PRO A 191 -1.07 9.02 10.17
C PRO A 191 -1.49 9.29 11.63
N GLY A 192 -2.09 10.46 11.88
CA GLY A 192 -2.60 10.82 13.21
C GLY A 192 -1.60 11.46 14.18
N SER A 193 -0.34 11.68 13.79
CA SER A 193 0.63 12.45 14.60
C SER A 193 0.42 13.96 14.39
N ARG A 194 -0.59 14.55 15.03
CA ARG A 194 -0.76 16.02 15.08
C ARG A 194 -0.08 16.62 16.29
#